data_AF-A0A9D8PTX3-F1
#
_entry.id   AF-A0A9D8PTX3-F1
#
_cell.length_a   1.000
_cell.length_b   1.000
_cell.length_c   1.000
_cell.angle_alpha   90.00
_cell.angle_beta   90.00
_cell.angle_gamma   90.00
#
_symmetry.space_group_name_H-M   'P 1'
#
loop_
_entity.id
_entity.type
_entity.pdbx_description
1 polymer ?
#
loop_
_entity_poly.entity_id
_entity_poly.type
_entity_poly.pdbx_seq_one_letter_code
_entity_poly.pdbx_strand_id
1 'polypeptide(L)' 'MRTRYPAITPYDTGTLKGDERHTLYYEQCGNPDGKPVVMLHGGPGGGCTEKMRQ' A
#
# COMPACT_ATOMS: atom_id res chain seq x y z
N MET A 1 -7.15 -9.40 23.03
CA MET A 1 -6.10 -9.38 21.99
C MET A 1 -6.67 -8.65 20.78
N ARG A 2 -5.93 -7.74 20.15
CA ARG A 2 -6.41 -7.08 18.92
C ARG A 2 -6.20 -8.00 17.73
N THR A 3 -7.12 -7.95 16.77
CA THR A 3 -7.00 -8.59 15.46
C THR A 3 -6.82 -7.51 14.39
N ARG A 4 -6.52 -7.93 13.17
CA ARG A 4 -6.56 -7.07 11.99
C ARG A 4 -7.97 -6.57 11.71
N TYR A 5 -8.09 -5.44 11.02
CA TYR A 5 -9.33 -4.96 10.44
C TYR A 5 -9.81 -5.89 9.32
N PRO A 6 -11.09 -5.80 8.93
CA PRO A 6 -11.59 -6.54 7.77
C PRO A 6 -10.80 -6.21 6.49
N ALA A 7 -10.80 -7.14 5.54
CA ALA A 7 -10.26 -6.89 4.21
C ALA A 7 -10.93 -5.66 3.56
N ILE A 8 -10.11 -4.80 2.96
CA ILE A 8 -10.54 -3.63 2.20
C ILE A 8 -9.93 -3.67 0.80
N THR A 9 -10.56 -3.00 -0.15
CA THR A 9 -9.98 -2.71 -1.47
C THR A 9 -9.37 -1.31 -1.48
N PRO A 10 -8.25 -1.09 -2.19
CA PRO A 10 -7.76 0.26 -2.42
C PRO A 10 -8.83 1.15 -3.07
N TYR A 11 -8.88 2.42 -2.70
CA TYR A 11 -9.73 3.40 -3.39
C TYR A 11 -9.02 4.03 -4.59
N ASP A 12 -7.69 3.95 -4.62
CA ASP A 12 -6.85 4.42 -5.72
C ASP A 12 -5.65 3.48 -5.88
N THR A 13 -5.26 3.25 -7.12
CA THR A 13 -4.07 2.46 -7.47
C THR A 13 -3.42 3.08 -8.69
N GLY A 14 -2.10 2.99 -8.77
CA GLY A 14 -1.40 3.55 -9.91
C GLY A 14 0.05 3.15 -9.98
N THR A 15 0.73 3.79 -10.92
CA THR A 15 2.17 3.67 -11.06
C THR A 15 2.83 5.04 -10.95
N LEU A 16 3.99 5.07 -10.31
CA LEU A 16 4.84 6.24 -10.17
C LEU A 16 6.16 5.97 -10.90
N LYS A 17 6.44 6.76 -11.94
CA LYS A 17 7.73 6.71 -12.63
C LYS A 17 8.80 7.30 -11.72
N GLY A 18 9.78 6.50 -11.33
CA GLY A 18 10.90 6.93 -10.48
C GLY A 18 12.06 7.47 -11.32
N ASP A 19 12.47 6.74 -12.35
CA ASP A 19 13.53 7.12 -13.30
C ASP A 19 13.22 6.58 -14.72
N GLU A 20 14.22 6.55 -15.60
CA GLU A 20 14.06 6.04 -16.97
C GLU A 20 13.71 4.54 -17.04
N ARG A 21 14.08 3.76 -16.02
CA ARG A 21 13.95 2.30 -16.00
C ARG A 21 12.88 1.82 -15.00
N HIS A 22 12.73 2.48 -13.87
CA HIS A 22 11.95 2.00 -12.74
C HIS A 22 10.60 2.71 -12.66
N THR A 23 9.56 1.90 -12.59
CA THR A 23 8.18 2.32 -12.36
C THR A 23 7.65 1.56 -11.16
N LEU A 24 7.19 2.28 -10.14
CA LEU A 24 6.73 1.71 -8.88
C LEU A 24 5.21 1.59 -8.92
N TYR A 25 4.67 0.44 -8.52
CA TYR A 25 3.25 0.31 -8.20
C TYR A 25 2.96 0.91 -6.82
N TYR A 26 1.81 1.57 -6.67
CA TYR A 26 1.29 2.01 -5.38
C TYR A 26 -0.23 1.80 -5.27
N GLU A 27 -0.72 1.74 -4.04
CA GLU A 27 -2.14 1.71 -3.70
C GLU A 27 -2.43 2.60 -2.50
N GLN A 28 -3.60 3.24 -2.49
CA GLN A 28 -4.10 4.03 -1.37
C GLN A 28 -5.35 3.36 -0.79
N CYS A 29 -5.37 3.15 0.52
CA CYS A 29 -6.44 2.44 1.24
C CYS A 29 -6.95 3.28 2.42
N GLY A 30 -8.21 3.06 2.82
CA GLY A 30 -8.81 3.73 3.97
C GLY A 30 -9.54 5.02 3.60
N ASN A 31 -9.48 6.02 4.48
CA ASN A 31 -10.14 7.32 4.29
C ASN A 31 -9.21 8.30 3.55
N PRO A 32 -9.58 8.81 2.36
CA PRO A 32 -8.80 9.83 1.64
C PRO A 32 -8.55 11.11 2.45
N ASP A 33 -9.47 11.46 3.36
CA ASP A 33 -9.35 12.63 4.26
C ASP A 33 -8.80 12.24 5.65
N GLY A 34 -8.25 11.03 5.78
CA GLY A 34 -7.71 10.49 7.02
C GLY A 34 -6.29 10.97 7.35
N LYS A 35 -5.74 10.45 8.45
CA LYS A 35 -4.33 10.68 8.79
C LYS A 35 -3.43 9.93 7.79
N PRO A 36 -2.46 10.60 7.12
CA PRO A 36 -1.60 9.94 6.15
C PRO A 36 -0.59 8.99 6.82
N VAL A 37 -0.38 7.82 6.19
CA VAL A 37 0.57 6.78 6.61
C VAL A 37 1.18 6.14 5.36
N VAL A 38 2.48 5.84 5.40
CA VAL A 38 3.17 5.06 4.37
C VAL A 38 3.52 3.68 4.91
N MET A 39 3.24 2.64 4.12
CA MET A 39 3.59 1.26 4.44
C MET A 39 4.82 0.83 3.65
N LEU A 40 5.86 0.37 4.34
CA LEU A 40 7.10 -0.15 3.74
C LEU A 40 7.17 -1.66 4.00
N HIS A 41 7.17 -2.47 2.94
CA HIS A 41 7.28 -3.91 3.10
C HIS A 41 8.70 -4.34 3.53
N GLY A 42 8.80 -5.48 4.21
CA GLY A 42 10.08 -6.08 4.59
C GLY A 42 10.71 -6.91 3.46
N GLY A 43 11.97 -7.30 3.63
CA GLY A 43 12.74 -8.00 2.59
C GLY A 43 14.08 -7.32 2.36
N PRO A 44 14.62 -7.38 1.13
CA PRO A 44 14.13 -6.57 0.01
C PRO A 44 13.43 -7.37 -1.10
N GLY A 45 12.66 -6.70 -1.96
CA GLY A 45 11.98 -7.32 -3.12
C GLY A 45 10.73 -8.15 -2.78
N GLY A 46 10.21 -8.05 -1.55
CA GLY A 46 9.05 -8.83 -1.10
C GLY A 46 7.70 -8.33 -1.63
N GLY A 47 7.58 -7.04 -1.91
CA GLY A 47 6.32 -6.42 -2.34
C GLY A 47 5.29 -6.28 -1.23
N CYS A 48 4.32 -5.39 -1.44
CA CYS A 48 3.15 -5.28 -0.56
C CYS A 48 2.13 -6.39 -0.89
N THR A 49 1.39 -6.85 0.11
CA THR A 49 0.35 -7.87 -0.05
C THR A 49 -0.98 -7.38 0.52
N GLU A 50 -2.09 -8.05 0.18
CA GLU A 50 -3.43 -7.69 0.68
C GLU A 50 -3.55 -7.72 2.19
N LYS A 51 -2.70 -8.53 2.83
CA LYS A 51 -2.57 -8.62 4.27
C LYS A 51 -2.03 -7.33 4.90
N MET A 52 -1.45 -6.41 4.14
CA MET A 52 -0.89 -5.15 4.66
C MET A 52 -1.91 -4.00 4.69
N ARG A 53 -3.13 -4.22 4.17
CA ARG A 53 -4.27 -3.29 4.26
C ARG A 53 -5.40 -3.83 5.16
N GLN A 54 -5.03 -4.69 6.13
CA GLN A 54 -5.91 -5.31 7.12
C GLN A 54 -5.36 -5.04 8.52
#